data_AF-A0A382B9H0-F1
#
_entry.id   AF-A0A382B9H0-F1
#
_cell.length_a   1.000
_cell.length_b   1.000
_cell.length_c   1.000
_cell.angle_alpha   90.00
_cell.angle_beta   90.00
_cell.angle_gamma   90.00
#
_symmetry.space_group_name_H-M   'P 1'
#
loop_
_entity.id
_entity.type
_entity.pdbx_description
1 polymer ?
#
loop_
_entity_poly.entity_id
_entity_poly.type
_entity_poly.pdbx_seq_one_letter_code
_entity_poly.pdbx_strand_id
1 'polypeptide(L)'
;MAFLVRRLAFMFAVVFAATFLAYSAMNVLGDPLFNVVGFYASVDCDAVLAGEVEDVIGTRPGSTVGECQIVAEAREKYHLNDPLPVRYGRWVGAMAQGDFGESFKNYMPVST
;
A
#
# COMPACT_ATOMS: atom_id res chain seq x y z
N MET A 1 -30.49 -19.87 19.97
CA MET A 1 -29.54 -18.75 19.86
C MET A 1 -28.09 -19.19 19.55
N ALA A 2 -27.52 -20.17 20.26
CA ALA A 2 -26.12 -20.60 20.07
C ALA A 2 -25.74 -20.99 18.62
N PHE A 3 -26.66 -21.63 17.87
CA PHE A 3 -26.44 -21.96 16.47
C PHE A 3 -26.26 -20.73 15.56
N LEU A 4 -27.10 -19.70 15.75
CA LEU A 4 -27.02 -18.45 14.97
C LEU A 4 -25.74 -17.68 15.29
N VAL A 5 -25.39 -17.57 16.57
CA VAL A 5 -24.13 -16.91 17.00
C VAL A 5 -22.92 -17.62 16.40
N ARG A 6 -22.88 -18.96 16.46
CA ARG A 6 -21.81 -19.76 15.85
C ARG A 6 -21.71 -19.49 14.34
N ARG A 7 -22.84 -19.50 13.62
CA ARG A 7 -22.83 -19.23 12.17
C ARG A 7 -22.35 -17.83 11.82
N LEU A 8 -22.81 -16.82 12.54
CA LEU A 8 -22.35 -15.45 12.33
C LEU A 8 -20.85 -15.32 12.58
N ALA A 9 -20.32 -15.91 13.66
CA ALA A 9 -18.89 -15.93 13.94
C ALA A 9 -18.09 -16.61 12.81
N PHE A 10 -18.53 -17.78 12.33
CA PHE A 10 -17.89 -18.45 11.19
C PHE A 10 -17.96 -17.62 9.91
N MET A 11 -19.09 -16.98 9.64
CA MET A 11 -19.25 -16.12 8.46
C MET A 11 -18.26 -14.95 8.50
N PHE A 12 -18.16 -14.24 9.63
CA PHE A 12 -17.18 -13.16 9.79
C PHE A 12 -15.75 -13.66 9.63
N ALA A 13 -15.41 -14.81 10.23
CA ALA A 13 -14.08 -15.40 10.11
C ALA A 13 -13.74 -15.75 8.64
N VAL A 14 -14.68 -16.32 7.89
CA VAL A 14 -14.49 -16.67 6.48
C VAL A 14 -14.33 -15.41 5.62
N VAL A 15 -15.15 -14.38 5.84
CA VAL A 15 -15.04 -13.11 5.12
C VAL A 15 -13.68 -12.45 5.41
N PHE A 16 -13.27 -12.39 6.67
CA PHE A 16 -11.97 -11.82 7.04
C PHE A 16 -10.81 -12.61 6.43
N ALA A 17 -10.86 -13.94 6.47
CA ALA A 17 -9.83 -14.79 5.85
C ALA A 17 -9.78 -14.62 4.32
N ALA A 18 -10.93 -14.63 3.64
CA ALA A 18 -11.00 -14.48 2.19
C ALA A 18 -10.51 -13.09 1.75
N THR A 19 -10.91 -12.04 2.46
CA THR A 19 -10.44 -10.67 2.17
C THR A 19 -8.95 -10.49 2.47
N PHE A 20 -8.44 -11.09 3.55
CA PHE A 20 -7.00 -11.07 3.85
C PHE A 20 -6.17 -11.78 2.78
N LEU A 21 -6.66 -12.92 2.27
CA LEU A 21 -6.01 -13.63 1.17
C LEU A 21 -5.99 -12.80 -0.11
N ALA A 22 -7.12 -12.19 -0.48
CA ALA A 22 -7.19 -11.31 -1.65
C ALA A 22 -6.26 -10.09 -1.50
N TYR A 23 -6.29 -9.44 -0.34
CA TYR A 23 -5.40 -8.32 -0.02
C TYR A 23 -3.94 -8.73 -0.11
N SER A 24 -3.57 -9.86 0.49
CA SER A 24 -2.19 -10.37 0.47
C SER A 24 -1.74 -10.71 -0.96
N ALA A 25 -2.59 -11.35 -1.76
CA ALA A 25 -2.30 -11.65 -3.16
C ALA A 25 -2.02 -10.38 -3.95
N MET A 26 -2.84 -9.34 -3.81
CA MET A 26 -2.63 -8.05 -4.50
C MET A 26 -1.34 -7.33 -4.08
N ASN A 27 -0.91 -7.51 -2.83
CA ASN A 27 0.27 -6.82 -2.26
C ASN A 27 1.58 -7.60 -2.39
N VAL A 28 1.52 -8.89 -2.74
CA VAL A 28 2.70 -9.75 -2.94
C VAL A 28 2.93 -10.04 -4.41
N LEU A 29 1.85 -10.28 -5.19
CA LEU A 29 1.98 -10.58 -6.61
C LEU A 29 2.17 -9.31 -7.46
N GLY A 30 1.72 -8.15 -6.97
CA GLY A 30 1.94 -6.85 -7.59
C GLY A 30 2.74 -5.95 -6.67
N ASP A 31 3.49 -5.00 -7.26
CA ASP A 31 4.14 -3.94 -6.49
C ASP A 31 3.12 -2.81 -6.22
N PRO A 32 2.64 -2.63 -4.97
CA PRO A 32 1.71 -1.56 -4.65
C PRO A 32 2.31 -0.17 -4.91
N LEU A 33 3.63 -0.04 -4.88
CA LEU A 33 4.34 1.21 -5.10
C LEU A 33 4.14 1.71 -6.54
N PHE A 34 4.05 0.81 -7.51
CA PHE A 34 3.77 1.16 -8.91
C PHE A 34 2.45 1.92 -9.07
N ASN A 35 1.45 1.66 -8.21
CA ASN A 35 0.17 2.39 -8.26
C ASN A 35 0.27 3.83 -7.72
N VAL A 36 1.30 4.12 -6.93
CA VAL A 36 1.50 5.41 -6.26
C VAL A 36 2.48 6.29 -7.03
N VAL A 37 3.63 5.73 -7.39
CA VAL A 37 4.73 6.48 -8.03
C VAL A 37 4.97 6.03 -9.48
N GLY A 38 4.18 5.11 -10.02
CA GLY A 38 4.34 4.66 -11.40
C GLY A 38 5.68 3.98 -11.63
N PHE A 39 6.33 4.30 -12.75
CA PHE A 39 7.59 3.70 -13.17
C PHE A 39 8.78 3.96 -12.23
N TYR A 40 8.70 4.94 -11.32
CA TYR A 40 9.76 5.13 -10.31
C TYR A 40 9.89 3.90 -9.38
N ALA A 41 8.84 3.09 -9.24
CA ALA A 41 8.86 1.90 -8.39
C ALA A 41 9.87 0.83 -8.85
N SER A 42 10.29 0.84 -10.12
CA SER A 42 11.27 -0.11 -10.65
C SER A 42 12.73 0.35 -10.51
N VAL A 43 12.99 1.50 -9.89
CA VAL A 43 14.35 2.00 -9.67
C VAL A 43 15.06 1.12 -8.64
N ASP A 44 16.26 0.65 -8.99
CA ASP A 44 17.12 -0.10 -8.08
C ASP A 44 17.80 0.86 -7.09
N CYS A 45 17.11 1.10 -5.97
CA CYS A 45 17.60 1.99 -4.93
C CYS A 45 18.86 1.43 -4.25
N ASP A 46 19.06 0.12 -4.24
CA ASP A 46 20.23 -0.50 -3.61
C ASP A 46 21.49 -0.22 -4.45
N ALA A 47 21.38 -0.33 -5.78
CA ALA A 47 22.47 0.02 -6.70
C ALA A 47 22.83 1.53 -6.64
N VAL A 48 21.82 2.39 -6.51
CA VAL A 48 22.04 3.84 -6.33
C VAL A 48 22.75 4.14 -5.01
N LEU A 49 22.31 3.52 -3.90
CA LEU A 49 22.97 3.68 -2.60
C LEU A 49 24.39 3.09 -2.57
N ALA A 50 24.65 2.04 -3.34
CA ALA A 50 25.98 1.48 -3.53
C ALA A 50 26.90 2.35 -4.40
N GLY A 51 26.37 3.41 -5.03
CA GLY A 51 27.12 4.29 -5.94
C GLY A 51 27.41 3.65 -7.30
N GLU A 52 26.72 2.56 -7.64
CA GLU A 52 26.84 1.87 -8.93
C GLU A 52 26.04 2.58 -10.03
N VAL A 53 24.98 3.30 -9.64
CA VAL A 53 24.09 4.06 -10.52
C VAL A 53 23.88 5.47 -9.94
N GLU A 54 23.82 6.50 -10.78
CA GLU A 54 23.48 7.86 -10.34
C GLU A 54 21.97 7.97 -10.07
N ASP A 55 21.59 8.59 -8.95
CA ASP A 55 20.18 8.90 -8.67
C ASP A 55 19.68 9.97 -9.64
N VAL A 56 18.59 9.69 -10.34
CA VAL A 56 18.03 10.62 -11.31
C VAL A 56 17.27 11.71 -10.57
N ILE A 57 17.72 12.95 -10.71
CA ILE A 57 17.09 14.13 -10.08
C ILE A 57 16.28 14.91 -11.12
N GLY A 58 15.07 15.31 -10.75
CA GLY A 58 14.23 16.21 -11.56
C GLY A 58 13.25 15.52 -12.51
N THR A 59 13.07 14.20 -12.42
CA THR A 59 12.09 13.47 -13.26
C THR A 59 10.65 13.87 -12.95
N ARG A 60 10.35 14.19 -11.69
CA ARG A 60 9.08 14.81 -11.30
C ARG A 60 9.18 16.34 -11.47
N PRO A 61 8.32 16.97 -12.30
CA PRO A 61 8.34 18.43 -12.49
C PRO A 61 8.24 19.19 -11.16
N GLY A 62 9.21 20.06 -10.87
CA GLY A 62 9.27 20.84 -9.63
C GLY A 62 9.87 20.11 -8.42
N SER A 63 10.34 18.87 -8.58
CA SER A 63 11.08 18.13 -7.55
C SER A 63 12.59 18.37 -7.65
N THR A 64 13.25 18.55 -6.50
CA THR A 64 14.72 18.54 -6.38
C THR A 64 15.24 17.25 -5.74
N VAL A 65 14.36 16.33 -5.36
CA VAL A 65 14.71 15.03 -4.80
C VAL A 65 14.88 13.98 -5.92
N GLY A 66 15.77 13.03 -5.68
CA GLY A 66 16.01 11.91 -6.59
C GLY A 66 14.92 10.82 -6.53
N GLU A 67 14.88 9.96 -7.54
CA GLU A 67 13.85 8.93 -7.69
C GLU A 67 13.84 7.92 -6.54
N CYS A 68 15.02 7.56 -6.03
CA CYS A 68 15.13 6.63 -4.90
C CYS A 68 14.48 7.20 -3.64
N GLN A 69 14.66 8.50 -3.40
CA GLN A 69 14.06 9.19 -2.27
C GLN A 69 12.53 9.26 -2.40
N ILE A 70 12.01 9.51 -3.61
CA ILE A 70 10.56 9.52 -3.89
C ILE A 70 9.94 8.15 -3.56
N VAL A 71 10.61 7.07 -3.97
CA VAL A 71 10.21 5.68 -3.66
C VAL A 71 10.21 5.43 -2.17
N ALA A 72 11.28 5.80 -1.46
CA ALA A 72 11.41 5.59 -0.02
C ALA A 72 10.32 6.34 0.76
N GLU A 73 10.08 7.61 0.42
CA GLU A 73 9.03 8.43 1.05
C GLU A 73 7.64 7.82 0.83
N ALA A 74 7.35 7.35 -0.39
CA ALA A 74 6.08 6.68 -0.68
C ALA A 74 5.92 5.36 0.10
N ARG A 75 6.99 4.56 0.25
CA ARG A 75 6.97 3.34 1.06
C ARG A 75 6.65 3.64 2.52
N GLU A 76 7.23 4.69 3.07
CA GLU A 76 7.00 5.11 4.45
C GLU A 76 5.58 5.68 4.63
N LYS A 77 5.19 6.64 3.78
CA LYS A 77 3.88 7.30 3.82
C LYS A 77 2.71 6.31 3.77
N TYR A 78 2.82 5.28 2.92
CA TYR A 78 1.78 4.27 2.74
C TYR A 78 2.00 2.99 3.58
N HIS A 79 2.91 3.04 4.55
CA HIS A 79 3.23 1.92 5.45
C HIS A 79 3.55 0.62 4.71
N LEU A 80 4.19 0.70 3.54
CA LEU A 80 4.51 -0.47 2.72
C LEU A 80 5.63 -1.33 3.33
N ASN A 81 6.38 -0.76 4.27
CA ASN A 81 7.41 -1.46 5.05
C ASN A 81 6.83 -2.25 6.25
N ASP A 82 5.58 -2.01 6.64
CA ASP A 82 4.94 -2.73 7.73
C ASP A 82 4.63 -4.18 7.32
N PRO A 83 4.63 -5.16 8.25
CA PRO A 83 4.18 -6.52 7.97
C PRO A 83 2.74 -6.55 7.41
N LEU A 84 2.46 -7.45 6.46
CA LEU A 84 1.14 -7.55 5.80
C LEU A 84 -0.07 -7.59 6.77
N PRO A 85 -0.04 -8.33 7.90
CA PRO A 85 -1.14 -8.30 8.85
C PRO A 85 -1.40 -6.92 9.46
N VAL A 86 -0.34 -6.16 9.71
CA VAL A 86 -0.42 -4.78 10.25
C VAL A 86 -1.05 -3.88 9.20
N ARG A 87 -0.57 -3.95 7.95
CA ARG A 87 -1.11 -3.17 6.82
C ARG A 87 -2.58 -3.45 6.57
N TYR A 88 -2.97 -4.73 6.58
CA TYR A 88 -4.36 -5.12 6.45
C TYR A 88 -5.22 -4.63 7.62
N GLY A 89 -4.72 -4.72 8.86
CA GLY A 89 -5.41 -4.19 10.05
C GLY A 89 -5.67 -2.69 9.95
N ARG A 90 -4.69 -1.90 9.48
CA ARG A 90 -4.86 -0.47 9.20
C ARG A 90 -5.95 -0.22 8.16
N TRP A 91 -5.91 -0.96 7.05
CA TRP A 91 -6.88 -0.82 5.96
C TRP A 91 -8.31 -1.15 6.39
N VAL A 92 -8.53 -2.27 7.09
CA VAL A 92 -9.85 -2.64 7.63
C VAL A 92 -10.31 -1.62 8.67
N GLY A 93 -9.41 -1.15 9.53
CA GLY A 93 -9.70 -0.14 10.55
C GLY A 93 -10.15 1.20 9.97
N ALA A 94 -9.45 1.69 8.93
CA ALA A 94 -9.80 2.91 8.23
C ALA A 94 -11.19 2.80 7.57
N MET A 95 -11.44 1.71 6.84
CA MET A 95 -12.75 1.47 6.22
C MET A 95 -13.88 1.39 7.25
N ALA A 96 -13.65 0.77 8.41
CA ALA A 96 -14.66 0.71 9.47
C ALA A 96 -14.97 2.09 10.07
N GLN A 97 -14.07 3.07 9.92
CA GLN A 97 -14.25 4.47 10.30
C GLN A 97 -14.81 5.34 9.16
N GLY A 98 -15.04 4.75 7.98
CA GLY A 98 -15.52 5.46 6.79
C GLY A 98 -14.41 6.12 5.96
N ASP A 99 -13.14 5.88 6.29
CA ASP A 99 -11.99 6.32 5.50
C ASP A 99 -11.65 5.27 4.44
N PHE A 100 -11.87 5.63 3.18
CA PHE A 100 -11.58 4.79 2.01
C PHE A 100 -10.25 5.15 1.33
N GLY A 101 -9.47 6.05 1.93
CA GLY A 101 -8.18 6.51 1.44
C GLY A 101 -8.28 7.58 0.33
N GLU A 102 -7.14 7.83 -0.31
CA GLU A 102 -7.00 8.82 -1.38
C GLU A 102 -6.91 8.15 -2.76
N SER A 103 -7.47 8.79 -3.78
CA SER A 103 -7.25 8.41 -5.16
C SER A 103 -5.83 8.78 -5.60
N PHE A 104 -5.01 7.80 -5.97
CA PHE A 104 -3.66 8.08 -6.51
C PHE A 104 -3.67 8.79 -7.87
N LYS A 105 -4.78 8.68 -8.62
CA LYS A 105 -4.93 9.38 -9.91
C LYS A 105 -5.29 10.85 -9.73
N ASN A 106 -6.23 11.12 -8.84
CA ASN A 106 -6.83 12.45 -8.69
C ASN A 106 -6.30 13.21 -7.47
N TYR A 107 -5.56 12.55 -6.58
CA TYR A 107 -5.03 13.09 -5.32
C TYR A 107 -6.11 13.72 -4.43
N MET A 108 -7.27 13.07 -4.35
CA MET A 108 -8.40 13.49 -3.53
C MET A 108 -8.93 12.32 -2.70
N PRO A 109 -9.54 12.56 -1.53
CA PRO A 109 -10.23 11.52 -0.75
C PRO A 109 -11.28 10.79 -1.59
N VAL A 110 -11.42 9.48 -1.36
CA VAL A 110 -12.46 8.65 -1.97
C VAL A 110 -13.77 8.75 -1.17
N SER A 111 -13.68 9.00 0.14
CA SER A 111 -14.84 9.33 0.97
C SER A 111 -15.41 10.70 0.60
N THR A 112 -16.73 10.81 0.61
CA THR A 112 -17.48 12.06 0.40
C THR A 112 -17.42 12.98 1.61
#